data_AF-A0A2M7QJ56-F1
#
_entry.id   AF-A0A2M7QJ56-F1
#
_cell.length_a   1.000
_cell.length_b   1.000
_cell.length_c   1.000
_cell.angle_alpha   90.00
_cell.angle_beta   90.00
_cell.angle_gamma   90.00
#
_symmetry.space_group_name_H-M   'P 1'
#
loop_
_entity.id
_entity.type
_entity.pdbx_description
1 polymer ?
#
loop_
_entity_poly.entity_id
_entity_poly.type
_entity_poly.pdbx_seq_one_letter_code
_entity_poly.pdbx_strand_id
1 'polypeptide(L)'
;MLSAYEVVLPRWDGKYGKFKPFSKWTENKGLKWYQYYNGVMHDIHTNFRHANIKNLVEATCGLVVLLSAQFLNEDFSPDLGCLALEGSGDGMEPSVGSYFRVKYPIFDNDSRYDFIWQDIKDQQNIIQCHDYNSMIKDSYK
;
A
#
# COMPACT_ATOMS: atom_id res chain seq x y z
N MET A 1 6.93 6.23 -6.58
CA MET A 1 7.37 4.84 -6.34
C MET A 1 7.04 4.44 -4.90
N LEU A 2 6.64 3.19 -4.63
CA LEU A 2 6.19 2.74 -3.29
C LEU A 2 7.24 2.94 -2.17
N SER A 3 8.52 2.95 -2.52
CA SER A 3 9.63 3.18 -1.59
C SER A 3 9.65 4.58 -0.95
N ALA A 4 8.93 5.54 -1.53
CA ALA A 4 8.88 6.92 -1.05
C ALA A 4 7.80 7.16 0.02
N TYR A 5 6.90 6.20 0.24
CA TYR A 5 5.88 6.28 1.28
C TYR A 5 6.49 6.09 2.67
N GLU A 6 5.95 6.83 3.65
CA GLU A 6 6.26 6.68 5.07
C GLU A 6 4.95 6.48 5.84
N VAL A 7 4.94 5.57 6.81
CA VAL A 7 3.77 5.27 7.66
C VAL A 7 4.13 5.48 9.11
N VAL A 8 3.20 6.05 9.88
CA VAL A 8 3.33 6.30 11.31
C VAL A 8 2.13 5.76 12.06
N LEU A 9 2.38 5.20 13.24
CA LEU A 9 1.33 4.91 14.21
C LEU A 9 1.00 6.20 14.97
N PRO A 10 -0.24 6.69 14.95
CA PRO A 10 -0.60 7.88 15.68
C PRO A 10 -0.37 7.66 17.19
N ARG A 11 0.18 8.68 17.86
CA ARG A 11 0.42 8.72 19.31
C ARG A 11 1.43 7.67 19.85
N TRP A 12 2.23 7.06 18.99
CA TRP A 12 3.32 6.19 19.44
C TRP A 12 4.53 7.01 19.90
N ASP A 13 4.91 6.90 21.17
CA ASP A 13 6.01 7.63 21.82
C ASP A 13 7.32 6.81 21.93
N GLY A 14 7.29 5.53 21.56
CA GLY A 14 8.45 4.65 21.58
C GLY A 14 9.45 4.92 20.45
N LYS A 15 10.64 4.30 20.56
CA LYS A 15 11.75 4.41 19.59
C LYS A 15 11.35 4.07 18.13
N TYR A 16 10.33 3.25 17.94
CA TYR A 16 9.89 2.76 16.64
C TYR A 16 8.50 3.31 16.30
N GLY A 17 8.42 4.41 15.55
CA GLY A 17 7.14 5.03 15.18
C GLY A 17 6.98 5.39 13.71
N LYS A 18 8.08 5.35 12.93
CA LYS A 18 8.11 5.70 11.50
C LYS A 18 8.61 4.51 10.69
N PHE A 19 7.85 4.13 9.66
CA PHE A 19 8.09 2.94 8.86
C PHE A 19 8.17 3.30 7.38
N LYS A 20 9.18 2.76 6.70
CA LYS A 20 9.33 2.84 5.23
C LYS A 20 9.39 1.42 4.65
N PRO A 21 8.25 0.73 4.59
CA PRO A 21 8.20 -0.72 4.35
C PRO A 21 8.77 -1.13 2.98
N PHE A 22 8.74 -0.24 1.99
CA PHE A 22 9.26 -0.48 0.64
C PHE A 22 10.62 0.19 0.36
N SER A 23 11.26 0.80 1.36
CA SER A 23 12.53 1.52 1.17
C SER A 23 13.60 0.67 0.49
N LYS A 24 13.67 -0.63 0.81
CA LYS A 24 14.67 -1.57 0.28
C LYS A 24 14.53 -1.91 -1.20
N TRP A 25 13.40 -1.60 -1.83
CA TRP A 25 13.28 -1.73 -3.29
C TRP A 25 14.16 -0.75 -4.06
N THR A 26 14.51 0.40 -3.47
CA THR A 26 15.50 1.32 -4.09
C THR A 26 16.87 0.70 -4.24
N GLU A 27 17.19 -0.29 -3.40
CA GLU A 27 18.46 -1.04 -3.42
C GLU A 27 18.32 -2.36 -4.19
N ASN A 28 17.19 -2.60 -4.88
CA ASN A 28 16.84 -3.88 -5.51
C ASN A 28 16.93 -5.09 -4.54
N LYS A 29 16.56 -4.87 -3.26
CA LYS A 29 16.59 -5.89 -2.21
C LYS A 29 15.18 -6.35 -1.83
N GLY A 30 15.09 -7.62 -1.40
CA GLY A 30 13.88 -8.20 -0.85
C GLY A 30 13.40 -7.49 0.43
N LEU A 31 12.10 -7.52 0.65
CA LEU A 31 11.45 -6.89 1.81
C LEU A 31 11.40 -7.89 2.97
N LYS A 32 12.12 -7.58 4.06
CA LYS A 32 12.19 -8.47 5.23
C LYS A 32 10.82 -8.74 5.84
N TRP A 33 9.97 -7.71 5.97
CA TRP A 33 8.62 -7.88 6.52
C TRP A 33 7.79 -8.86 5.70
N TYR A 34 7.89 -8.82 4.36
CA TYR A 34 7.17 -9.70 3.45
C TYR A 34 7.70 -11.13 3.53
N GLN A 35 9.03 -11.29 3.54
CA GLN A 35 9.68 -12.59 3.71
C GLN A 35 9.32 -13.25 5.05
N TYR A 36 9.33 -12.49 6.14
CA TYR A 36 8.97 -12.98 7.46
C TYR A 36 7.48 -13.30 7.57
N TYR A 37 6.60 -12.46 7.01
CA TYR A 37 5.17 -12.74 6.95
C TYR A 37 4.89 -14.05 6.20
N ASN A 38 5.40 -14.19 4.98
CA ASN A 38 5.21 -15.41 4.19
C ASN A 38 5.84 -16.64 4.85
N GLY A 39 7.03 -16.50 5.44
CA GLY A 39 7.68 -17.60 6.16
C GLY A 39 6.85 -18.10 7.34
N VAL A 40 6.31 -17.19 8.16
CA VAL A 40 5.41 -17.54 9.27
C VAL A 40 4.10 -18.16 8.78
N MET A 41 3.53 -17.64 7.68
CA MET A 41 2.30 -18.17 7.08
C MET A 41 2.46 -19.60 6.54
N HIS A 42 3.63 -19.94 5.97
CA HIS A 42 3.89 -21.27 5.42
C HIS A 42 4.40 -22.28 6.46
N ASP A 43 5.20 -21.84 7.44
CA ASP A 43 5.71 -22.70 8.50
C ASP A 43 5.96 -21.90 9.79
N ILE A 44 4.95 -21.87 10.64
CA ILE A 44 5.01 -21.15 11.91
C ILE A 44 5.98 -21.80 12.90
N HIS A 45 6.17 -23.12 12.86
CA HIS A 45 6.97 -23.83 13.86
C HIS A 45 8.46 -23.48 13.74
N THR A 46 8.97 -23.41 12.52
CA THR A 46 10.38 -23.02 12.27
C THR A 46 10.57 -21.50 12.30
N ASN A 47 9.53 -20.73 11.96
CA ASN A 47 9.61 -19.27 11.86
C ASN A 47 9.01 -18.51 13.04
N PHE A 48 8.64 -19.19 14.13
CA PHE A 48 7.95 -18.56 15.29
C PHE A 48 8.68 -17.32 15.83
N ARG A 49 10.02 -17.30 15.81
CA ARG A 49 10.83 -16.13 16.20
C ARG A 49 10.48 -14.85 15.43
N HIS A 50 9.95 -14.99 14.22
CA HIS A 50 9.53 -13.90 13.36
C HIS A 50 8.08 -13.48 13.60
N ALA A 51 7.27 -14.27 14.31
CA ALA A 51 5.91 -13.94 14.73
C ALA A 51 5.91 -13.00 15.96
N ASN A 52 6.44 -11.79 15.79
CA ASN A 52 6.53 -10.77 16.83
C ASN A 52 5.86 -9.46 16.41
N ILE A 53 5.55 -8.61 17.38
CA ILE A 53 4.82 -7.36 17.16
C ILE A 53 5.53 -6.42 16.17
N LYS A 54 6.86 -6.38 16.18
CA LYS A 54 7.62 -5.55 15.25
C LYS A 54 7.37 -5.96 13.80
N ASN A 55 7.48 -7.25 13.51
CA ASN A 55 7.27 -7.77 12.16
C ASN A 55 5.81 -7.66 11.73
N LEU A 56 4.87 -7.87 12.66
CA LEU A 56 3.45 -7.64 12.42
C LEU A 56 3.19 -6.19 12.00
N VAL A 57 3.67 -5.22 12.80
CA VAL A 57 3.50 -3.79 12.52
C VAL A 57 4.17 -3.39 11.20
N GLU A 58 5.38 -3.87 10.91
CA GLU A 58 6.05 -3.62 9.63
C GLU A 58 5.24 -4.17 8.43
N ALA A 59 4.65 -5.36 8.57
CA ALA A 59 3.82 -5.96 7.53
C ALA A 59 2.49 -5.21 7.34
N THR A 60 1.83 -4.81 8.43
CA THR A 60 0.64 -3.96 8.38
C THR A 60 0.95 -2.61 7.74
N CYS A 61 2.08 -1.98 8.07
CA CYS A 61 2.51 -0.74 7.39
C CYS A 61 2.73 -0.97 5.89
N GLY A 62 3.26 -2.13 5.49
CA GLY A 62 3.37 -2.53 4.09
C GLY A 62 2.00 -2.58 3.39
N LEU A 63 1.01 -3.21 4.03
CA LEU A 63 -0.36 -3.23 3.54
C LEU A 63 -0.98 -1.83 3.45
N VAL A 64 -0.78 -0.98 4.46
CA VAL A 64 -1.24 0.41 4.46
C VAL A 64 -0.68 1.17 3.27
N VAL A 65 0.62 1.04 2.98
CA VAL A 65 1.21 1.69 1.80
C VAL A 65 0.58 1.18 0.49
N LEU A 66 0.31 -0.12 0.38
CA LEU A 66 -0.33 -0.67 -0.83
C LEU A 66 -1.74 -0.10 -1.03
N LEU A 67 -2.56 -0.12 0.02
CA LEU A 67 -3.92 0.43 -0.03
C LEU A 67 -3.89 1.93 -0.30
N SER A 68 -3.01 2.67 0.37
CA SER A 68 -2.86 4.11 0.16
C SER A 68 -2.29 4.49 -1.19
N ALA A 69 -1.50 3.63 -1.82
CA ALA A 69 -1.04 3.86 -3.19
C ALA A 69 -2.14 3.63 -4.23
N GLN A 70 -3.10 2.75 -3.95
CA GLN A 70 -4.20 2.42 -4.86
C GLN A 70 -5.42 3.32 -4.65
N PHE A 71 -5.76 3.62 -3.41
CA PHE A 71 -7.02 4.24 -3.02
C PHE A 71 -6.85 5.51 -2.19
N LEU A 72 -5.61 6.00 -2.02
CA LEU A 72 -5.32 7.16 -1.19
C LEU A 72 -5.81 6.96 0.26
N ASN A 73 -6.71 7.80 0.75
CA ASN A 73 -7.36 7.70 2.06
C ASN A 73 -8.84 7.26 1.97
N GLU A 74 -9.31 6.85 0.79
CA GLU A 74 -10.69 6.42 0.58
C GLU A 74 -10.96 5.06 1.22
N ASP A 75 -11.96 4.96 2.09
CA ASP A 75 -12.30 3.73 2.82
C ASP A 75 -13.57 3.02 2.34
N PHE A 76 -14.26 3.57 1.33
CA PHE A 76 -15.47 3.04 0.70
C PHE A 76 -16.59 2.68 1.69
N SER A 77 -16.53 3.23 2.91
CA SER A 77 -17.59 3.06 3.89
C SER A 77 -18.85 3.79 3.38
N PRO A 78 -20.06 3.29 3.64
CA PRO A 78 -21.30 3.93 3.23
C PRO A 78 -21.61 5.20 4.07
N ASP A 79 -20.58 5.81 4.66
CA ASP A 79 -20.74 6.83 5.68
C ASP A 79 -21.29 8.15 5.12
N LEU A 80 -21.92 8.92 6.00
CA LEU A 80 -22.38 10.27 5.66
C LEU A 80 -21.17 11.14 5.37
N GLY A 81 -21.03 11.59 4.12
CA GLY A 81 -19.98 12.53 3.74
C GLY A 81 -20.01 13.77 4.66
N CYS A 82 -19.00 13.89 5.51
CA CYS A 82 -18.86 15.01 6.44
C CYS A 82 -17.76 15.95 5.97
N LEU A 83 -17.97 17.26 6.13
CA LEU A 83 -16.92 18.26 5.93
C LEU A 83 -16.09 18.33 7.22
N ALA A 84 -14.87 17.81 7.18
CA ALA A 84 -13.91 17.92 8.28
C ALA A 84 -12.89 19.02 7.96
N LEU A 85 -12.51 19.79 8.99
CA LEU A 85 -11.39 20.73 8.93
C LEU A 85 -10.13 19.98 9.38
N GLU A 86 -9.20 19.73 8.46
CA GLU A 86 -7.94 19.05 8.74
C GLU A 86 -6.89 20.04 9.30
N GLY A 87 -6.08 19.61 10.28
CA GLY A 87 -5.28 20.53 11.09
C GLY A 87 -4.00 19.97 11.72
N SER A 88 -3.43 18.87 11.22
CA SER A 88 -2.28 18.24 11.87
C SER A 88 -0.92 18.89 11.55
N GLY A 89 -0.78 19.63 10.44
CA GLY A 89 0.41 20.45 10.11
C GLY A 89 1.75 19.71 10.01
N ASP A 90 1.77 18.39 10.20
CA ASP A 90 2.99 17.55 10.25
C ASP A 90 3.32 16.91 8.90
N GLY A 91 2.54 17.23 7.85
CA GLY A 91 2.71 16.73 6.49
C GLY A 91 2.37 15.25 6.34
N MET A 92 1.54 14.71 7.23
CA MET A 92 1.05 13.33 7.19
C MET A 92 -0.47 13.33 7.12
N GLU A 93 -1.03 12.45 6.31
CA GLU A 93 -2.47 12.30 6.14
C GLU A 93 -2.99 11.05 6.86
N PRO A 94 -4.27 11.00 7.25
CA PRO A 94 -4.89 9.75 7.71
C PRO A 94 -4.84 8.67 6.62
N SER A 95 -4.55 7.42 6.99
CA SER A 95 -4.76 6.26 6.12
C SER A 95 -6.25 5.92 6.03
N VAL A 96 -6.59 4.98 5.13
CA VAL A 96 -7.86 4.26 5.14
C VAL A 96 -8.23 3.83 6.58
N GLY A 97 -9.44 4.17 7.03
CA GLY A 97 -9.94 3.90 8.39
C GLY A 97 -9.28 4.71 9.52
N SER A 98 -8.38 5.64 9.22
CA SER A 98 -7.73 6.55 10.17
C SER A 98 -6.91 5.90 11.31
N TYR A 99 -6.57 4.62 11.20
CA TYR A 99 -5.75 3.91 12.19
C TYR A 99 -4.25 4.24 12.09
N PHE A 100 -3.77 4.59 10.89
CA PHE A 100 -2.38 4.97 10.62
C PHE A 100 -2.33 6.35 9.97
N ARG A 101 -1.12 6.91 9.90
CA ARG A 101 -0.86 8.15 9.18
C ARG A 101 0.19 7.93 8.10
N VAL A 102 -0.01 8.51 6.93
CA VAL A 102 0.79 8.25 5.73
C VAL A 102 1.38 9.55 5.21
N LYS A 103 2.68 9.53 4.92
CA LYS A 103 3.31 10.53 4.07
C LYS A 103 3.20 10.09 2.63
N TYR A 104 2.38 10.80 1.85
CA TYR A 104 2.32 10.56 0.42
C TYR A 104 3.57 11.11 -0.27
N PRO A 105 4.12 10.40 -1.27
CA PRO A 105 5.15 10.95 -2.12
C PRO A 105 4.58 12.08 -2.98
N ILE A 106 5.42 13.08 -3.24
CA ILE A 106 5.12 14.11 -4.22
C ILE A 106 5.59 13.59 -5.57
N PHE A 107 4.67 13.55 -6.53
CA PHE A 107 4.98 13.17 -7.91
C PHE A 107 5.05 14.42 -8.78
N ASP A 108 6.12 14.52 -9.57
CA ASP A 108 6.22 15.52 -10.64
C ASP A 108 5.08 15.32 -11.63
N ASN A 109 4.57 16.40 -12.20
CA ASN A 109 3.43 16.32 -13.13
C ASN A 109 3.71 15.39 -14.31
N ASP A 110 4.93 15.44 -14.84
CA ASP A 110 5.36 14.61 -15.98
C ASP A 110 5.41 13.10 -15.65
N SER A 111 5.41 12.74 -14.37
CA SER A 111 5.42 11.33 -13.91
C SER A 111 4.02 10.79 -13.62
N ARG A 112 2.98 11.62 -13.75
CA ARG A 112 1.59 11.23 -13.49
C ARG A 112 1.01 10.61 -14.75
N TYR A 113 0.07 9.69 -14.57
CA TYR A 113 -0.74 9.22 -15.69
C TYR A 113 -1.67 10.35 -16.13
N ASP A 114 -1.54 10.76 -17.39
CA ASP A 114 -2.53 11.62 -18.04
C ASP A 114 -3.71 10.75 -18.49
N PHE A 115 -4.84 10.90 -17.80
CA PHE A 115 -6.10 10.29 -18.17
C PHE A 115 -7.08 11.39 -18.56
N ILE A 116 -7.33 11.51 -19.87
CA ILE A 116 -8.35 12.42 -20.40
C ILE A 116 -9.53 11.57 -20.88
N TRP A 117 -10.56 11.45 -20.03
CA TRP A 117 -11.74 10.64 -20.34
C TRP A 117 -12.38 11.01 -21.69
N GLN A 118 -12.38 12.30 -22.04
CA GLN A 118 -12.97 12.79 -23.27
C GLN A 118 -12.30 12.21 -24.53
N ASP A 119 -11.02 11.87 -24.46
CA ASP A 119 -10.25 11.40 -25.62
C ASP A 119 -10.50 9.92 -25.92
N ILE A 120 -10.93 9.15 -24.91
CA ILE A 120 -11.06 7.70 -24.99
C ILE A 120 -12.50 7.20 -24.90
N LYS A 121 -13.45 7.98 -24.39
CA LYS A 121 -14.83 7.52 -24.12
C LYS A 121 -15.55 6.88 -25.32
N ASP A 122 -15.22 7.30 -26.54
CA ASP A 122 -15.84 6.84 -27.78
C ASP A 122 -15.02 5.75 -28.50
N GLN A 123 -13.85 5.39 -27.97
CA GLN A 123 -13.02 4.32 -28.53
C GLN A 123 -13.65 2.95 -28.23
N GLN A 124 -13.69 2.05 -29.22
CA GLN A 124 -14.12 0.67 -28.98
C GLN A 124 -12.99 -0.13 -28.31
N ASN A 125 -13.36 -1.05 -27.42
CA ASN A 125 -12.43 -1.97 -26.72
C ASN A 125 -11.32 -1.30 -25.90
N ILE A 126 -11.58 -0.12 -25.32
CA ILE A 126 -10.67 0.60 -24.42
C ILE A 126 -10.23 -0.27 -23.24
N ILE A 127 -11.18 -1.04 -22.68
CA ILE A 127 -10.93 -1.98 -21.60
C ILE A 127 -10.75 -3.35 -22.24
N GLN A 128 -9.51 -3.84 -22.26
CA GLN A 128 -9.22 -5.21 -22.64
C GLN A 128 -9.48 -6.12 -21.45
N CYS A 129 -10.55 -6.91 -21.55
CA CYS A 129 -10.80 -7.98 -20.59
C CYS A 129 -9.87 -9.16 -20.90
N HIS A 130 -8.98 -9.50 -19.97
CA HIS A 130 -8.17 -10.70 -20.09
C HIS A 130 -9.03 -11.95 -19.81
N ASP A 131 -9.04 -12.91 -20.73
CA ASP A 131 -9.62 -14.23 -20.47
C ASP A 131 -8.64 -15.08 -19.65
N TYR A 132 -8.76 -15.00 -18.33
CA TYR A 132 -7.92 -15.76 -17.40
C TYR A 132 -8.06 -17.29 -17.56
N ASN A 133 -9.14 -17.79 -18.15
CA ASN A 133 -9.32 -19.24 -18.37
C ASN A 133 -8.41 -19.77 -19.50
N SER A 134 -8.00 -18.89 -20.43
CA SER A 134 -7.09 -19.26 -21.51
C SER A 134 -5.66 -19.55 -21.03
N MET A 135 -5.25 -18.97 -19.89
CA MET A 135 -3.90 -19.10 -19.33
C MET A 135 -3.67 -20.39 -18.52
N ILE A 136 -4.73 -21.10 -18.11
CA ILE A 136 -4.62 -22.33 -17.30
C ILE A 136 -4.21 -23.54 -18.15
N LYS A 137 -4.41 -23.49 -19.48
CA LYS A 137 -4.15 -24.62 -20.38
C LYS A 137 -2.67 -24.88 -20.66
N ASP A 138 -1.80 -23.90 -20.44
CA ASP A 138 -0.36 -24.02 -20.72
C ASP A 138 0.46 -24.49 -19.50
N SER A 139 -0.17 -24.71 -18.34
CA SER A 139 0.49 -25.13 -17.10
C SER A 139 0.53 -26.64 -16.86
N TYR A 140 0.00 -27.44 -17.81
CA TYR A 140 -0.02 -28.92 -17.76
C TYR A 140 0.57 -29.54 -19.03
N LYS A 141 1.75 -29.06 -19.46
CA LYS A 141 2.61 -29.75 -20.43
C LYS A 141 4.03 -29.85 -19.90
#